data_AF-A0AAW1TLI6-F1
#
_entry.id   AF-A0AAW1TLI6-F1
#
_cell.length_a   1.000
_cell.length_b   1.000
_cell.length_c   1.000
_cell.angle_alpha   90.00
_cell.angle_beta   90.00
_cell.angle_gamma   90.00
#
_symmetry.space_group_name_H-M   'P 1'
#
loop_
_entity.id
_entity.type
_entity.pdbx_description
1 polymer ?
#
loop_
_entity_poly.entity_id
_entity_poly.type
_entity_poly.pdbx_seq_one_letter_code
_entity_poly.pdbx_strand_id
1 'polypeptide(L)'
;MKFVKSYLIFDDSILALRMFVVSQYYSLKMFTLLVLFVLCSTECVLSSNQCSKKSNFKYDISDGHKEGSAIIKDGVRYEKQNYYSEGSVVWGCVCDVSKCIRKCCAEGQYPLKTNDSRICTPLPPDQVRSLSDGLKSKAETKDYNVVHGGIICNTELSLALPATNLKKDLHDGILDAYDMKFDYNEFCLDYVRNKLTSIICVNSDEQKYINSVGKYSNVNSSNFNYRDKNYYALGIDKTNRILKCFYILVQKREDIFQVVRQK
;
A
#
# COMPACT_ATOMS: atom_id res chain seq x y z
N MET A 1 80.75 10.21 -39.51
CA MET A 1 79.67 10.60 -38.58
C MET A 1 79.63 9.60 -37.44
N LYS A 2 80.03 10.01 -36.22
CA LYS A 2 80.01 9.17 -35.02
C LYS A 2 78.60 9.21 -34.42
N PHE A 3 77.88 8.10 -34.49
CA PHE A 3 76.65 7.90 -33.71
C PHE A 3 77.03 7.73 -32.24
N VAL A 4 76.63 8.68 -31.41
CA VAL A 4 76.71 8.58 -29.95
C VAL A 4 75.66 7.55 -29.51
N LYS A 5 76.10 6.34 -29.15
CA LYS A 5 75.28 5.36 -28.44
C LYS A 5 75.09 5.88 -27.02
N SER A 6 74.01 6.62 -26.78
CA SER A 6 73.54 6.93 -25.44
C SER A 6 72.95 5.65 -24.84
N TYR A 7 73.71 5.02 -23.94
CA TYR A 7 73.21 3.93 -23.11
C TYR A 7 72.21 4.50 -22.12
N LEU A 8 70.93 4.22 -22.35
CA LEU A 8 69.89 4.31 -21.33
C LEU A 8 70.17 3.19 -20.32
N ILE A 9 70.98 3.50 -19.31
CA ILE A 9 71.07 2.69 -18.09
C ILE A 9 69.75 2.94 -17.36
N PHE A 10 68.74 2.14 -17.68
CA PHE A 10 67.53 2.07 -16.88
C PHE A 10 67.90 1.35 -15.59
N ASP A 11 67.97 2.14 -14.52
CA ASP A 11 68.26 1.70 -13.17
C ASP A 11 67.21 0.66 -12.74
N ASP A 12 67.59 -0.61 -12.61
CA ASP A 12 66.73 -1.71 -12.15
C ASP A 12 66.06 -1.38 -10.80
N SER A 13 66.70 -0.51 -10.03
CA SER A 13 66.22 0.13 -8.80
C SER A 13 64.87 0.85 -8.98
N ILE A 14 64.66 1.55 -10.11
CA ILE A 14 63.42 2.29 -10.40
C ILE A 14 62.28 1.33 -10.74
N LEU A 15 62.59 0.21 -11.42
CA LEU A 15 61.58 -0.78 -11.77
C LEU A 15 61.06 -1.51 -10.51
N ALA A 16 61.97 -1.85 -9.59
CA ALA A 16 61.63 -2.45 -8.30
C ALA A 16 60.75 -1.52 -7.45
N LEU A 17 61.07 -0.21 -7.40
CA LEU A 17 60.29 0.77 -6.66
C LEU A 17 58.86 0.92 -7.24
N ARG A 18 58.73 0.92 -8.57
CA ARG A 18 57.41 0.97 -9.25
C ARG A 18 56.57 -0.27 -8.97
N MET A 19 57.16 -1.46 -8.98
CA MET A 19 56.45 -2.70 -8.66
C MET A 19 55.97 -2.72 -7.19
N PHE A 20 56.77 -2.20 -6.26
CA PHE A 20 56.41 -2.12 -4.85
C PHE A 20 55.23 -1.16 -4.60
N VAL A 21 55.24 0.02 -5.23
CA VAL A 21 54.14 1.01 -5.12
C VAL A 21 52.83 0.47 -5.71
N VAL A 22 52.91 -0.23 -6.84
CA VAL A 22 51.73 -0.85 -7.48
C VAL A 22 51.14 -1.96 -6.60
N SER A 23 51.98 -2.80 -5.99
CA SER A 23 51.54 -3.86 -5.06
C SER A 23 50.85 -3.29 -3.81
N GLN A 24 51.41 -2.25 -3.20
CA GLN A 24 50.83 -1.54 -2.05
C GLN A 24 49.45 -0.92 -2.40
N TYR A 25 49.31 -0.36 -3.60
CA TYR A 25 48.05 0.25 -4.06
C TYR A 25 46.91 -0.77 -4.25
N TYR A 26 47.21 -1.94 -4.83
CA TYR A 26 46.20 -3.01 -4.98
C TYR A 26 45.80 -3.63 -3.64
N SER A 27 46.75 -3.78 -2.71
CA SER A 27 46.47 -4.25 -1.35
C SER A 27 45.52 -3.32 -0.61
N LEU A 28 45.76 -2.00 -0.69
CA LEU A 28 44.90 -1.00 -0.06
C LEU A 28 43.48 -1.01 -0.67
N LYS A 29 43.35 -1.10 -1.99
CA LYS A 29 42.04 -1.17 -2.67
C LYS A 29 41.23 -2.42 -2.30
N MET A 30 41.89 -3.57 -2.22
CA MET A 30 41.24 -4.82 -1.80
C MET A 30 40.76 -4.74 -0.36
N PHE A 31 41.55 -4.13 0.53
CA PHE A 31 41.13 -3.91 1.91
C PHE A 31 39.93 -2.98 2.01
N THR A 32 39.90 -1.87 1.25
CA THR A 32 38.77 -0.93 1.24
C THR A 32 37.48 -1.59 0.72
N LEU A 33 37.57 -2.40 -0.34
CA LEU A 33 36.41 -3.15 -0.86
C LEU A 33 35.90 -4.18 0.14
N LEU A 34 36.80 -4.88 0.85
CA LEU A 34 36.43 -5.83 1.90
C LEU A 34 35.73 -5.12 3.07
N VAL A 35 36.25 -3.97 3.51
CA VAL A 35 35.63 -3.16 4.58
C VAL A 35 34.24 -2.66 4.14
N LEU A 36 34.09 -2.19 2.90
CA LEU A 36 32.78 -1.80 2.36
C LEU A 36 31.79 -2.97 2.30
N PHE A 37 32.26 -4.16 1.92
CA PHE A 37 31.43 -5.37 1.90
C PHE A 37 31.00 -5.79 3.31
N VAL A 38 31.91 -5.72 4.29
CA VAL A 38 31.61 -6.01 5.69
C VAL A 38 30.60 -4.99 6.25
N LEU A 39 30.81 -3.69 6.01
CA LEU A 39 29.89 -2.64 6.45
C LEU A 39 28.50 -2.77 5.80
N CYS A 40 28.43 -3.09 4.51
CA CYS A 40 27.17 -3.33 3.80
C CYS A 40 26.42 -4.56 4.36
N SER A 41 27.16 -5.62 4.72
CA SER A 41 26.55 -6.82 5.31
C SER A 41 26.00 -6.60 6.73
N THR A 42 26.53 -5.63 7.49
CA THR A 42 26.02 -5.33 8.83
C THR A 42 24.72 -4.53 8.86
N GLU A 43 24.38 -3.81 7.78
CA GLU A 43 23.14 -3.03 7.71
C GLU A 43 21.91 -3.86 7.27
N CYS A 44 22.10 -5.05 6.72
CA CYS A 44 20.98 -5.90 6.26
C CYS A 44 20.27 -6.69 7.38
N VAL A 45 20.78 -6.70 8.61
CA VAL A 45 20.20 -7.54 9.70
C VAL A 45 19.22 -6.75 10.58
N LEU A 46 19.11 -5.44 10.40
CA LEU A 46 18.12 -4.59 11.09
C LEU A 46 16.84 -4.41 10.26
N SER A 47 16.37 -5.47 9.59
CA SER A 47 14.94 -5.55 9.27
C SER A 47 14.22 -5.91 10.57
N SER A 48 13.98 -4.89 11.40
CA SER A 48 13.07 -5.03 12.54
C SER A 48 11.71 -5.40 11.95
N ASN A 49 11.39 -6.69 12.00
CA ASN A 49 10.08 -7.24 11.69
C ASN A 49 9.10 -6.82 12.80
N GLN A 50 8.87 -5.51 12.88
CA GLN A 50 7.56 -5.01 13.23
C GLN A 50 6.67 -5.36 12.05
N CYS A 51 5.45 -5.79 12.34
CA CYS A 51 4.43 -6.08 11.35
C CYS A 51 4.55 -5.16 10.14
N SER A 52 4.35 -5.72 8.94
CA SER A 52 4.45 -4.97 7.70
C SER A 52 3.87 -3.58 7.93
N LYS A 53 4.64 -2.50 7.67
CA LYS A 53 4.17 -1.12 7.89
C LYS A 53 2.81 -0.83 7.23
N LYS A 54 2.37 -1.72 6.33
CA LYS A 54 1.07 -1.72 5.67
C LYS A 54 -0.08 -2.24 6.53
N SER A 55 0.15 -3.15 7.48
CA SER A 55 -0.89 -3.73 8.31
C SER A 55 -1.25 -2.81 9.47
N ASN A 56 -2.33 -2.04 9.29
CA ASN A 56 -2.91 -1.23 10.37
C ASN A 56 -3.75 -2.07 11.36
N PHE A 57 -3.88 -3.37 11.12
CA PHE A 57 -4.74 -4.26 11.92
C PHE A 57 -3.90 -5.08 12.88
N LYS A 58 -3.85 -4.59 14.13
CA LYS A 58 -3.22 -5.26 15.25
C LYS A 58 -4.28 -5.84 16.20
N TYR A 59 -4.01 -7.04 16.69
CA TYR A 59 -4.82 -7.74 17.70
C TYR A 59 -3.99 -7.90 18.96
N ASP A 60 -4.59 -7.68 20.12
CA ASP A 60 -3.95 -8.02 21.38
C ASP A 60 -3.87 -9.54 21.51
N ILE A 61 -2.65 -10.07 21.55
CA ILE A 61 -2.34 -11.50 21.68
C ILE A 61 -1.60 -11.80 23.01
N SER A 62 -1.66 -10.89 23.98
CA SER A 62 -0.93 -11.00 25.26
C SER A 62 -1.31 -12.21 26.11
N ASP A 63 -2.57 -12.64 26.00
CA ASP A 63 -3.16 -13.83 26.62
C ASP A 63 -2.99 -15.12 25.78
N GLY A 64 -2.26 -15.05 24.66
CA GLY A 64 -1.96 -16.20 23.82
C GLY A 64 -1.02 -17.21 24.49
N HIS A 65 -1.14 -18.49 24.10
CA HIS A 65 -0.26 -19.56 24.56
C HIS A 65 1.11 -19.46 23.89
N LYS A 66 2.18 -19.40 24.68
CA LYS A 66 3.56 -19.38 24.15
C LYS A 66 4.03 -20.78 23.81
N GLU A 67 4.49 -20.97 22.57
CA GLU A 67 5.13 -22.21 22.11
C GLU A 67 6.50 -21.87 21.50
N GLY A 68 7.55 -21.96 22.33
CA GLY A 68 8.88 -21.50 21.96
C GLY A 68 8.93 -19.98 21.75
N SER A 69 9.27 -19.55 20.54
CA SER A 69 9.26 -18.14 20.13
C SER A 69 7.95 -17.70 19.48
N ALA A 70 6.99 -18.59 19.30
CA ALA A 70 5.69 -18.28 18.72
C ALA A 70 4.64 -18.07 19.82
N ILE A 71 3.59 -17.33 19.48
CA ILE A 71 2.39 -17.16 20.30
C ILE A 71 1.21 -17.73 19.51
N ILE A 72 0.42 -18.60 20.14
CA ILE A 72 -0.81 -19.15 19.55
C ILE A 72 -2.00 -18.50 20.25
N LYS A 73 -2.87 -17.84 19.48
CA LYS A 73 -4.13 -17.28 19.97
C LYS A 73 -5.25 -17.56 18.98
N ASP A 74 -6.39 -18.04 19.47
CA ASP A 74 -7.58 -18.34 18.67
C ASP A 74 -7.31 -19.25 17.46
N GLY A 75 -6.37 -20.19 17.60
CA GLY A 75 -5.96 -21.11 16.54
C GLY A 75 -5.00 -20.51 15.51
N VAL A 76 -4.62 -19.23 15.65
CA VAL A 76 -3.64 -18.55 14.78
C VAL A 76 -2.27 -18.57 15.45
N ARG A 77 -1.24 -18.99 14.70
CA ARG A 77 0.16 -19.03 15.14
C ARG A 77 0.91 -17.78 14.68
N TYR A 78 1.36 -16.97 15.63
CA TYR A 78 2.14 -15.76 15.40
C TYR A 78 3.62 -16.06 15.67
N GLU A 79 4.40 -16.21 14.60
CA GLU A 79 5.86 -16.23 14.69
C GLU A 79 6.45 -14.87 15.11
N LYS A 80 7.70 -14.85 15.56
CA LYS A 80 8.38 -13.65 16.10
C LYS A 80 8.33 -12.43 15.17
N GLN A 81 8.27 -12.63 13.85
CA GLN A 81 8.17 -11.56 12.85
C GLN A 81 6.75 -10.98 12.70
N ASN A 82 5.73 -11.62 13.27
CA ASN A 82 4.32 -11.29 13.08
C ASN A 82 3.68 -10.66 14.32
N TYR A 83 4.48 -10.35 15.35
CA TYR A 83 4.02 -9.65 16.54
C TYR A 83 5.12 -8.77 17.12
N TYR A 84 4.72 -7.79 17.94
CA TYR A 84 5.65 -6.95 18.69
C TYR A 84 5.06 -6.60 20.07
N SER A 85 5.90 -6.19 21.01
CA SER A 85 5.47 -5.81 22.35
C SER A 85 5.51 -4.29 22.52
N GLU A 86 4.44 -3.73 23.09
CA GLU A 86 4.29 -2.32 23.42
C GLU A 86 3.88 -2.24 24.90
N GLY A 87 4.88 -2.11 25.79
CA GLY A 87 4.67 -2.23 27.24
C GLY A 87 4.29 -3.65 27.65
N SER A 88 3.17 -3.80 28.36
CA SER A 88 2.64 -5.12 28.75
C SER A 88 1.80 -5.79 27.67
N VAL A 89 1.50 -5.09 26.58
CA VAL A 89 0.63 -5.57 25.51
C VAL A 89 1.47 -6.15 24.37
N VAL A 90 1.10 -7.34 23.90
CA VAL A 90 1.69 -7.98 22.72
C VAL A 90 0.69 -7.86 21.58
N TRP A 91 1.09 -7.18 20.51
CA TRP A 91 0.27 -6.93 19.33
C TRP A 91 0.65 -7.91 18.22
N GLY A 92 -0.30 -8.71 17.75
CA GLY A 92 -0.16 -9.61 16.62
C GLY A 92 -0.80 -9.05 15.35
N CYS A 93 -0.18 -9.31 14.20
CA CYS A 93 -0.65 -8.83 12.91
C CYS A 93 -1.25 -9.97 12.11
N VAL A 94 -2.54 -10.20 12.37
CA VAL A 94 -3.26 -11.37 11.87
C VAL A 94 -3.25 -11.49 10.35
N CYS A 95 -3.23 -10.36 9.64
CA CYS A 95 -3.24 -10.35 8.17
C CYS A 95 -1.89 -10.66 7.53
N ASP A 96 -0.80 -10.72 8.31
CA ASP A 96 0.50 -11.16 7.84
C ASP A 96 0.65 -12.70 7.97
N VAL A 97 -0.17 -13.35 8.80
CA VAL A 97 -0.16 -14.80 9.06
C VAL A 97 -1.36 -15.56 8.51
N SER A 98 -2.46 -14.85 8.23
CA SER A 98 -3.69 -15.41 7.72
C SER A 98 -4.29 -14.48 6.67
N LYS A 99 -5.08 -15.05 5.75
CA LYS A 99 -5.90 -14.27 4.83
C LYS A 99 -6.86 -13.42 5.62
N CYS A 100 -6.98 -12.16 5.25
CA CYS A 100 -7.89 -11.20 5.86
C CYS A 100 -8.88 -10.66 4.86
N ILE A 101 -10.06 -10.33 5.35
CA ILE A 101 -11.02 -9.47 4.67
C ILE A 101 -11.39 -8.34 5.60
N ARG A 102 -11.54 -7.13 5.05
CA ARG A 102 -11.84 -5.95 5.86
C ARG A 102 -13.32 -5.62 5.80
N LYS A 103 -13.98 -5.52 6.95
CA LYS A 103 -15.30 -4.91 7.08
C LYS A 103 -15.14 -3.41 7.36
N CYS A 104 -15.91 -2.57 6.66
CA CYS A 104 -15.74 -1.11 6.79
C CYS A 104 -16.12 -0.62 8.20
N CYS A 105 -17.21 -1.13 8.76
CA CYS A 105 -17.69 -0.82 10.10
C CYS A 105 -17.70 -2.05 11.00
N ALA A 106 -17.86 -1.85 12.31
CA ALA A 106 -17.99 -2.97 13.25
C ALA A 106 -19.24 -3.81 12.93
N GLU A 107 -19.31 -5.02 13.49
CA GLU A 107 -20.53 -5.83 13.39
C GLU A 107 -21.76 -5.09 13.95
N GLY A 108 -22.88 -5.21 13.24
CA GLY A 108 -24.09 -4.44 13.55
C GLY A 108 -24.03 -2.95 13.22
N GLN A 109 -23.04 -2.49 12.45
CA GLN A 109 -22.96 -1.12 11.94
C GLN A 109 -22.86 -1.11 10.40
N TYR A 110 -23.20 0.04 9.80
CA TYR A 110 -23.06 0.28 8.36
C TYR A 110 -22.42 1.66 8.08
N PRO A 111 -21.71 1.82 6.94
CA PRO A 111 -21.07 3.07 6.60
C PRO A 111 -22.08 4.05 6.04
N LEU A 112 -22.23 5.21 6.69
CA LEU A 112 -22.94 6.37 6.17
C LEU A 112 -21.93 7.37 5.59
N LYS A 113 -22.11 7.75 4.33
CA LYS A 113 -21.30 8.80 3.69
C LYS A 113 -21.77 10.16 4.16
N THR A 114 -20.89 10.92 4.81
CA THR A 114 -21.07 12.35 5.09
C THR A 114 -20.21 13.18 4.12
N ASN A 115 -20.30 14.51 4.19
CA ASN A 115 -19.56 15.39 3.28
C ASN A 115 -18.04 15.16 3.36
N ASP A 116 -17.51 14.93 4.57
CA ASP A 116 -16.06 14.91 4.81
C ASP A 116 -15.54 13.56 5.33
N SER A 117 -16.43 12.64 5.72
CA SER A 117 -16.02 11.36 6.30
C SER A 117 -17.04 10.25 6.14
N ARG A 118 -16.63 9.02 6.45
CA ARG A 118 -17.53 7.89 6.62
C ARG A 118 -17.73 7.64 8.10
N ILE A 119 -18.98 7.69 8.52
CA ILE A 119 -19.36 7.43 9.91
C ILE A 119 -20.05 6.07 9.93
N CYS A 120 -19.65 5.22 10.87
CA CYS A 120 -20.32 3.96 11.10
C CYS A 120 -21.55 4.18 11.98
N THR A 121 -22.72 3.85 11.45
CA THR A 121 -24.01 4.02 12.14
C THR A 121 -24.54 2.66 12.57
N PRO A 122 -25.07 2.50 13.80
CA PRO A 122 -25.70 1.26 14.22
C PRO A 122 -26.87 0.84 13.33
N LEU A 123 -26.96 -0.45 13.02
CA LEU A 123 -28.12 -1.07 12.38
C LEU A 123 -29.19 -1.39 13.44
N PRO A 124 -30.48 -1.36 13.06
CA PRO A 124 -31.54 -1.98 13.85
C PRO A 124 -31.21 -3.45 14.17
N PRO A 125 -31.58 -3.99 15.35
CA PRO A 125 -31.25 -5.36 15.74
C PRO A 125 -31.71 -6.44 14.75
N ASP A 126 -32.85 -6.23 14.08
CA ASP A 126 -33.42 -7.11 13.06
C ASP A 126 -32.67 -7.07 11.71
N GLN A 127 -31.75 -6.11 11.54
CA GLN A 127 -30.97 -5.91 10.32
C GLN A 127 -29.49 -6.23 10.49
N VAL A 128 -29.08 -6.67 11.68
CA VAL A 128 -27.71 -7.13 11.92
C VAL A 128 -27.47 -8.36 11.05
N ARG A 129 -26.58 -8.21 10.07
CA ARG A 129 -26.12 -9.27 9.19
C ARG A 129 -24.63 -9.37 9.33
N SER A 130 -24.12 -10.58 9.54
CA SER A 130 -22.68 -10.77 9.54
C SER A 130 -22.15 -10.61 8.12
N LEU A 131 -20.87 -10.25 8.01
CA LEU A 131 -20.20 -10.31 6.71
C LEU A 131 -20.24 -11.73 6.12
N SER A 132 -20.21 -12.75 6.99
CA SER A 132 -20.27 -14.15 6.60
C SER A 132 -21.61 -14.59 6.00
N ASP A 133 -22.72 -13.91 6.32
CA ASP A 133 -24.01 -14.18 5.67
C ASP A 133 -24.04 -13.72 4.20
N GLY A 134 -23.32 -12.62 3.91
CA GLY A 134 -23.30 -12.00 2.57
C GLY A 134 -22.30 -12.64 1.64
N LEU A 135 -21.19 -13.14 2.18
CA LEU A 135 -20.28 -14.04 1.50
C LEU A 135 -20.92 -15.43 1.47
N LYS A 136 -21.81 -15.64 0.50
CA LYS A 136 -22.75 -16.78 0.34
C LYS A 136 -22.18 -18.21 0.45
N SER A 137 -20.94 -18.42 0.86
CA SER A 137 -20.46 -19.71 1.35
C SER A 137 -19.82 -19.56 2.74
N LYS A 138 -20.44 -20.20 3.74
CA LYS A 138 -19.85 -20.41 5.07
C LYS A 138 -18.51 -21.16 5.02
N ALA A 139 -18.22 -21.84 3.91
CA ALA A 139 -16.97 -22.56 3.69
C ALA A 139 -15.80 -21.59 3.44
N GLU A 140 -16.00 -20.55 2.63
CA GLU A 140 -14.90 -19.62 2.28
C GLU A 140 -14.60 -18.63 3.40
N THR A 141 -15.59 -18.25 4.22
CA THR A 141 -15.35 -17.30 5.32
C THR A 141 -14.57 -17.86 6.50
N LYS A 142 -14.52 -19.19 6.65
CA LYS A 142 -13.66 -19.82 7.65
C LYS A 142 -12.18 -19.63 7.36
N ASP A 143 -11.84 -19.37 6.09
CA ASP A 143 -10.46 -19.19 5.65
C ASP A 143 -9.98 -17.74 5.79
N TYR A 144 -10.88 -16.81 6.16
CA TYR A 144 -10.56 -15.39 6.31
C TYR A 144 -10.79 -14.90 7.74
N ASN A 145 -9.82 -14.13 8.24
CA ASN A 145 -10.01 -13.29 9.40
C ASN A 145 -10.72 -11.99 9.01
N VAL A 146 -11.83 -11.67 9.66
CA VAL A 146 -12.55 -10.41 9.44
C VAL A 146 -11.93 -9.32 10.31
N VAL A 147 -11.26 -8.36 9.68
CA VAL A 147 -10.74 -7.16 10.36
C VAL A 147 -11.70 -6.00 10.19
N HIS A 148 -11.79 -5.14 11.20
CA HIS A 148 -12.75 -4.04 11.23
C HIS A 148 -12.03 -2.69 11.14
N GLY A 149 -12.52 -1.80 10.29
CA GLY A 149 -12.09 -0.40 10.25
C GLY A 149 -12.33 0.24 8.89
N GLY A 150 -12.61 1.54 8.87
CA GLY A 150 -12.85 2.27 7.64
C GLY A 150 -11.57 2.44 6.81
N ILE A 151 -11.65 2.29 5.49
CA ILE A 151 -10.52 2.56 4.57
C ILE A 151 -10.08 4.01 4.68
N ILE A 152 -8.76 4.23 4.73
CA ILE A 152 -8.15 5.55 4.65
C ILE A 152 -7.64 5.69 3.22
N CYS A 153 -8.38 6.43 2.40
CA CYS A 153 -7.94 6.73 1.05
C CYS A 153 -6.99 7.93 1.11
N ASN A 154 -5.75 7.75 0.64
CA ASN A 154 -4.82 8.87 0.45
C ASN A 154 -5.34 9.86 -0.60
N THR A 155 -6.24 9.39 -1.47
CA THR A 155 -7.00 10.18 -2.42
C THR A 155 -8.37 10.52 -1.85
N GLU A 156 -8.96 11.64 -2.27
CA GLU A 156 -10.32 12.04 -1.86
C GLU A 156 -11.42 11.13 -2.45
N LEU A 157 -11.05 10.12 -3.25
CA LEU A 157 -11.98 9.36 -4.05
C LEU A 157 -12.10 7.92 -3.53
N SER A 158 -13.33 7.61 -3.12
CA SER A 158 -13.71 6.26 -2.73
C SER A 158 -14.98 5.86 -3.47
N LEU A 159 -14.97 4.67 -4.05
CA LEU A 159 -16.03 4.19 -4.93
C LEU A 159 -16.71 2.97 -4.31
N ALA A 160 -18.04 3.00 -4.26
CA ALA A 160 -18.85 1.87 -3.83
C ALA A 160 -19.22 1.02 -5.05
N LEU A 161 -18.78 -0.22 -5.05
CA LEU A 161 -19.02 -1.20 -6.11
C LEU A 161 -20.02 -2.25 -5.60
N PRO A 162 -21.14 -2.46 -6.30
CA PRO A 162 -22.06 -3.52 -5.94
C PRO A 162 -21.34 -4.85 -6.10
N ALA A 163 -21.38 -5.65 -5.05
CA ALA A 163 -20.63 -6.88 -4.97
C ALA A 163 -21.43 -8.01 -5.63
N THR A 164 -21.59 -7.93 -6.96
CA THR A 164 -22.46 -8.84 -7.72
C THR A 164 -21.88 -10.25 -7.79
N ASN A 165 -20.54 -10.39 -7.83
CA ASN A 165 -19.83 -11.67 -7.90
C ASN A 165 -18.62 -11.74 -6.95
N LEU A 166 -18.74 -11.28 -5.70
CA LEU A 166 -17.64 -11.31 -4.72
C LEU A 166 -16.90 -12.64 -4.63
N LYS A 167 -17.58 -13.77 -4.85
CA LYS A 167 -16.94 -15.08 -4.84
C LYS A 167 -15.86 -15.24 -5.91
N LYS A 168 -16.12 -14.70 -7.11
CA LYS A 168 -15.18 -14.72 -8.23
C LYS A 168 -14.16 -13.58 -8.13
N ASP A 169 -14.56 -12.51 -7.45
CA ASP A 169 -13.75 -11.30 -7.41
C ASP A 169 -12.82 -11.29 -6.18
N LEU A 170 -13.11 -12.06 -5.13
CA LEU A 170 -12.32 -12.10 -3.90
C LEU A 170 -11.52 -13.40 -3.81
N HIS A 171 -10.21 -13.31 -3.97
CA HIS A 171 -9.28 -14.44 -3.91
C HIS A 171 -8.12 -14.12 -2.98
N ASP A 172 -7.90 -14.96 -1.98
CA ASP A 172 -6.80 -14.82 -1.02
C ASP A 172 -6.71 -13.45 -0.32
N GLY A 173 -7.86 -12.79 -0.10
CA GLY A 173 -7.93 -11.47 0.53
C GLY A 173 -7.63 -10.32 -0.43
N ILE A 174 -7.49 -10.62 -1.72
CA ILE A 174 -7.34 -9.65 -2.82
C ILE A 174 -8.66 -9.57 -3.57
N LEU A 175 -9.16 -8.35 -3.75
CA LEU A 175 -10.33 -8.06 -4.57
C LEU A 175 -9.87 -7.74 -6.00
N ASP A 176 -10.27 -8.56 -6.97
CA ASP A 176 -10.12 -8.37 -8.40
C ASP A 176 -11.40 -7.73 -8.96
N ALA A 177 -11.34 -6.45 -9.32
CA ALA A 177 -12.48 -5.71 -9.86
C ALA A 177 -12.03 -4.80 -11.00
N TYR A 178 -12.70 -4.93 -12.16
CA TYR A 178 -12.38 -4.15 -13.37
C TYR A 178 -10.90 -4.24 -13.77
N ASP A 179 -10.34 -5.46 -13.84
CA ASP A 179 -8.93 -5.71 -14.18
C ASP A 179 -7.93 -5.02 -13.23
N MET A 180 -8.38 -4.61 -12.04
CA MET A 180 -7.57 -4.03 -10.97
C MET A 180 -7.60 -4.95 -9.75
N LYS A 181 -6.47 -5.00 -9.04
CA LYS A 181 -6.34 -5.78 -7.80
C LYS A 181 -6.19 -4.85 -6.63
N PHE A 182 -7.01 -5.06 -5.61
CA PHE A 182 -7.02 -4.29 -4.38
C PHE A 182 -6.68 -5.21 -3.21
N ASP A 183 -5.68 -4.86 -2.43
CA ASP A 183 -5.39 -5.57 -1.17
C ASP A 183 -6.36 -5.14 -0.05
N TYR A 184 -6.36 -5.85 1.08
CA TYR A 184 -7.28 -5.57 2.20
C TYR A 184 -7.10 -4.16 2.83
N ASN A 185 -6.02 -3.44 2.53
CA ASN A 185 -5.85 -2.04 2.94
C ASN A 185 -6.56 -1.07 1.98
N GLU A 186 -6.74 -1.46 0.73
CA GLU A 186 -7.29 -0.63 -0.35
C GLU A 186 -8.81 -0.80 -0.54
N PHE A 187 -9.39 -1.86 0.03
CA PHE A 187 -10.84 -2.08 0.03
C PHE A 187 -11.38 -2.47 1.41
N CYS A 188 -12.67 -2.23 1.61
CA CYS A 188 -13.45 -2.86 2.67
C CYS A 188 -14.83 -3.28 2.15
N LEU A 189 -15.44 -4.25 2.79
CA LEU A 189 -16.78 -4.76 2.48
C LEU A 189 -17.77 -4.26 3.53
N ASP A 190 -18.96 -3.84 3.10
CA ASP A 190 -20.06 -3.62 4.04
C ASP A 190 -21.43 -3.70 3.37
N TYR A 191 -22.47 -3.74 4.20
CA TYR A 191 -23.85 -3.65 3.72
C TYR A 191 -24.22 -2.18 3.50
N VAL A 192 -24.52 -1.83 2.25
CA VAL A 192 -25.09 -0.54 1.87
C VAL A 192 -26.49 -0.81 1.34
N ARG A 193 -27.53 -0.33 2.04
CA ARG A 193 -28.94 -0.57 1.70
C ARG A 193 -29.25 -2.07 1.52
N ASN A 194 -28.85 -2.88 2.50
CA ASN A 194 -29.03 -4.34 2.52
C ASN A 194 -28.33 -5.12 1.39
N LYS A 195 -27.41 -4.49 0.66
CA LYS A 195 -26.57 -5.15 -0.34
C LYS A 195 -25.12 -5.11 0.09
N LEU A 196 -24.49 -6.27 0.11
CA LEU A 196 -23.05 -6.36 0.30
C LEU A 196 -22.38 -5.59 -0.86
N THR A 197 -21.51 -4.66 -0.49
CA THR A 197 -20.91 -3.67 -1.37
C THR A 197 -19.43 -3.61 -1.01
N SER A 198 -18.56 -3.70 -2.01
CA SER A 198 -17.15 -3.39 -1.81
C SER A 198 -16.95 -1.89 -1.94
N ILE A 199 -16.10 -1.34 -1.08
CA ILE A 199 -15.74 0.04 -1.14
C ILE A 199 -14.24 0.15 -1.27
N ILE A 200 -13.81 0.76 -2.38
CA ILE A 200 -12.41 0.81 -2.80
C ILE A 200 -11.90 2.26 -2.79
N CYS A 201 -10.60 2.43 -2.55
CA CYS A 201 -9.89 3.68 -2.79
C CYS A 201 -9.37 3.69 -4.23
N VAL A 202 -9.64 4.78 -4.96
CA VAL A 202 -9.15 4.93 -6.34
C VAL A 202 -8.63 6.34 -6.56
N ASN A 203 -7.71 6.51 -7.50
CA ASN A 203 -7.33 7.82 -8.02
C ASN A 203 -8.29 8.28 -9.13
N SER A 204 -8.11 9.52 -9.60
CA SER A 204 -9.01 10.11 -10.60
C SER A 204 -8.96 9.41 -11.97
N ASP A 205 -7.86 8.77 -12.33
CA ASP A 205 -7.71 8.10 -13.62
C ASP A 205 -8.29 6.69 -13.58
N GLU A 206 -8.07 5.95 -12.49
CA GLU A 206 -8.76 4.69 -12.18
C GLU A 206 -10.28 4.88 -12.16
N GLN A 207 -10.77 5.96 -11.54
CA GLN A 207 -12.19 6.26 -11.55
C GLN A 207 -12.74 6.48 -12.97
N LYS A 208 -12.01 7.21 -13.83
CA LYS A 208 -12.41 7.38 -15.24
C LYS A 208 -12.45 6.05 -15.97
N TYR A 209 -11.46 5.18 -15.73
CA TYR A 209 -11.40 3.86 -16.32
C TYR A 209 -12.58 3.00 -15.86
N ILE A 210 -12.84 2.89 -14.56
CA ILE A 210 -13.99 2.16 -14.01
C ILE A 210 -15.30 2.71 -14.58
N ASN A 211 -15.44 4.03 -14.71
CA ASN A 211 -16.61 4.63 -15.35
C ASN A 211 -16.73 4.32 -16.85
N SER A 212 -15.62 4.10 -17.56
CA SER A 212 -15.63 3.70 -18.98
C SER A 212 -15.98 2.22 -19.18
N VAL A 213 -15.48 1.33 -18.31
CA VAL A 213 -15.71 -0.12 -18.39
C VAL A 213 -17.06 -0.49 -17.76
N GLY A 214 -17.38 0.13 -16.63
CA GLY A 214 -18.62 -0.05 -15.88
C GLY A 214 -19.88 0.49 -16.55
N LYS A 215 -19.76 1.18 -17.71
CA LYS A 215 -20.90 1.64 -18.51
C LYS A 215 -21.81 0.53 -19.05
N TYR A 216 -21.44 -0.75 -18.90
CA TYR A 216 -22.33 -1.90 -19.12
C TYR A 216 -23.12 -2.36 -17.88
N SER A 217 -23.05 -1.63 -16.77
CA SER A 217 -23.94 -1.80 -15.61
C SER A 217 -24.47 -0.45 -15.16
N ASN A 218 -25.07 0.30 -16.09
CA ASN A 218 -26.09 1.28 -15.74
C ASN A 218 -27.30 0.50 -15.21
N VAL A 219 -27.22 0.07 -13.94
CA VAL A 219 -28.43 -0.02 -13.14
C VAL A 219 -28.93 1.41 -13.06
N ASN A 220 -29.94 1.71 -13.87
CA ASN A 220 -30.64 2.98 -13.90
C ASN A 220 -30.91 3.46 -12.46
N SER A 221 -30.08 4.41 -12.01
CA SER A 221 -30.28 5.21 -10.79
C SER A 221 -31.63 5.95 -10.82
N SER A 222 -32.29 5.99 -11.99
CA SER A 222 -33.61 6.56 -12.22
C SER A 222 -34.80 5.69 -11.75
N ASN A 223 -34.60 4.43 -11.35
CA ASN A 223 -35.69 3.61 -10.76
C ASN A 223 -35.52 3.32 -9.26
N PHE A 224 -34.55 3.94 -8.59
CA PHE A 224 -34.56 4.04 -7.12
C PHE A 224 -35.30 5.31 -6.74
N ASN A 225 -36.57 5.16 -6.36
CA ASN A 225 -37.44 6.26 -5.97
C ASN A 225 -36.85 6.99 -4.73
N TYR A 226 -36.27 8.15 -5.01
CA TYR A 226 -35.57 9.05 -4.09
C TYR A 226 -36.58 10.00 -3.44
N ARG A 227 -36.81 9.88 -2.12
CA ARG A 227 -37.25 11.05 -1.32
C ARG A 227 -36.13 11.74 -0.55
N ASP A 228 -34.91 11.21 -0.55
CA ASP A 228 -33.74 11.86 0.06
C ASP A 228 -32.61 12.04 -0.95
N LYS A 229 -32.73 13.09 -1.77
CA LYS A 229 -31.71 13.53 -2.70
C LYS A 229 -30.46 13.95 -1.91
N ASN A 230 -29.49 13.04 -1.77
CA ASN A 230 -28.07 13.35 -1.53
C ASN A 230 -27.20 12.11 -1.76
N TYR A 231 -27.01 11.72 -3.02
CA TYR A 231 -25.78 11.03 -3.43
C TYR A 231 -25.31 11.62 -4.73
N TYR A 232 -24.35 12.53 -4.62
CA TYR A 232 -23.51 12.91 -5.73
C TYR A 232 -22.40 11.87 -5.89
N ALA A 233 -22.21 11.38 -7.11
CA ALA A 233 -20.85 11.32 -7.62
C ALA A 233 -20.40 12.80 -7.72
N LEU A 234 -19.79 13.33 -6.66
CA LEU A 234 -19.18 14.66 -6.72
C LEU A 234 -17.93 14.52 -7.61
N GLY A 235 -18.14 14.75 -8.91
CA GLY A 235 -17.11 15.44 -9.67
C GLY A 235 -16.88 16.76 -8.94
N ILE A 236 -15.65 16.96 -8.49
CA ILE A 236 -15.16 18.22 -7.95
C ILE A 236 -15.64 19.34 -8.86
N ASP A 237 -16.23 20.34 -8.21
CA ASP A 237 -16.74 21.55 -8.80
C ASP A 237 -15.75 22.14 -9.83
N LYS A 238 -16.24 22.36 -11.06
CA LYS A 238 -15.45 22.83 -12.21
C LYS A 238 -15.06 24.31 -12.10
N THR A 239 -15.39 24.98 -11.00
CA THR A 239 -15.14 26.42 -10.85
C THR A 239 -13.68 26.78 -10.54
N ASN A 240 -12.80 25.81 -10.24
CA ASN A 240 -11.39 26.08 -9.91
C ASN A 240 -10.36 25.68 -10.98
N ARG A 241 -10.80 25.28 -12.18
CA ARG A 241 -9.88 24.96 -13.30
C ARG A 241 -9.39 26.20 -14.06
N ILE A 242 -10.12 27.32 -14.04
CA ILE A 242 -9.68 28.53 -14.74
C ILE A 242 -8.54 29.22 -13.98
N LEU A 243 -8.52 29.21 -12.65
CA LEU A 243 -7.41 29.81 -11.89
C LEU A 243 -6.12 28.98 -11.91
N LYS A 244 -6.18 27.64 -11.91
CA LYS A 244 -4.97 26.81 -12.00
C LYS A 244 -4.33 26.81 -13.40
N CYS A 245 -5.10 26.98 -14.47
CA CYS A 245 -4.54 27.19 -15.80
C CYS A 245 -3.88 28.57 -15.95
N PHE A 246 -4.40 29.61 -15.28
CA PHE A 246 -3.74 30.92 -15.27
C PHE A 246 -2.42 30.89 -14.48
N TYR A 247 -2.34 30.16 -13.37
CA TYR A 247 -1.10 30.10 -12.58
C TYR A 247 0.05 29.37 -13.31
N ILE A 248 -0.26 28.30 -14.05
CA ILE A 248 0.74 27.56 -14.85
C ILE A 248 1.16 28.35 -16.11
N LEU A 249 0.25 29.15 -16.70
CA LEU A 249 0.59 29.99 -17.85
C LEU A 249 1.40 31.23 -17.48
N VAL A 250 1.29 31.73 -16.24
CA VAL A 250 2.13 32.84 -15.75
C VAL A 250 3.54 32.35 -15.38
N GLN A 251 3.70 31.18 -14.73
CA GLN A 251 5.04 30.64 -14.44
C GLN A 251 5.83 30.29 -15.70
N LYS A 252 5.18 29.75 -16.74
CA LYS A 252 5.85 29.41 -18.00
C LYS A 252 6.27 30.63 -18.84
N ARG A 253 5.81 31.83 -18.48
CA ARG A 253 6.21 33.08 -19.15
C ARG A 253 7.47 33.71 -18.55
N GLU A 254 7.78 33.47 -17.28
CA GLU A 254 9.02 33.98 -16.67
C GLU A 254 10.27 33.22 -17.14
N ASP A 255 10.16 31.91 -17.36
CA ASP A 255 11.28 31.09 -17.87
C ASP A 255 11.67 31.45 -19.31
N ILE A 256 10.72 31.93 -20.12
CA ILE A 256 10.99 32.35 -21.50
C ILE A 256 11.69 33.73 -21.53
N PHE A 257 11.45 34.60 -20.55
CA PHE A 257 12.11 35.91 -20.49
C PHE A 257 13.55 35.87 -19.97
N GLN A 258 13.95 34.84 -19.22
CA GLN A 258 15.35 34.65 -18.79
C GLN A 258 16.25 34.16 -19.93
N VAL A 259 15.73 33.39 -20.88
CA VAL A 259 16.51 32.87 -22.02
C VAL A 259 16.78 33.94 -23.09
N VAL A 260 15.97 35.01 -23.15
CA VAL A 260 16.14 36.10 -24.15
C VAL A 260 17.10 37.21 -23.65
N ARG A 261 17.47 37.25 -22.37
CA ARG A 261 18.44 38.24 -21.83
C ARG A 261 19.90 37.81 -21.85
N GLN A 262 20.22 36.61 -22.35
CA GLN A 262 21.60 36.12 -22.48
C GLN A 262 22.03 35.85 -23.94
N LYS A 263 21.43 36.58 -24.90
CA LYS A 263 21.94 36.69 -26.27
C LYS A 263 22.13 38.15 -26.65
#